data_AF-A0A937S895-F1
#
_entry.id   AF-A0A937S895-F1
#
_cell.length_a   1.000
_cell.length_b   1.000
_cell.length_c   1.000
_cell.angle_alpha   90.00
_cell.angle_beta   90.00
_cell.angle_gamma   90.00
#
_symmetry.space_group_name_H-M   'P 1'
#
loop_
_entity.id
_entity.type
_entity.pdbx_description
1 polymer ?
#
loop_
_entity_poly.entity_id
_entity_poly.type
_entity_poly.pdbx_seq_one_letter_code
_entity_poly.pdbx_strand_id
1 'polypeptide(L)'
;MTSHSFDSQFELFKQMARRSGISGLAYIDFKPANGFLRIKLNVVPPEYQGMLISSLAQVLGQVSQMLGLEVKFHQDEDGQVGAKA
;
A
#
# COMPACT_ATOMS: atom_id res chain seq x y z
N MET A 1 0.89 -21.92 1.74
CA MET A 1 2.34 -21.66 1.75
C MET A 1 2.62 -20.21 1.30
N THR A 2 2.07 -19.21 1.98
CA THR A 2 2.09 -17.79 1.56
C THR A 2 2.68 -16.84 2.60
N SER A 3 3.04 -17.34 3.80
CA SER A 3 3.59 -16.52 4.88
C SER A 3 5.05 -16.11 4.65
N HIS A 4 5.88 -17.00 4.11
CA HIS A 4 7.31 -16.70 3.89
C HIS A 4 7.55 -15.57 2.87
N SER A 5 6.67 -15.39 1.88
CA SER A 5 6.85 -14.33 0.89
C SER A 5 6.48 -12.95 1.45
N PHE A 6 5.52 -12.87 2.38
CA PHE A 6 5.10 -11.61 2.98
C PHE A 6 6.17 -11.01 3.89
N ASP A 7 6.68 -11.82 4.83
CA ASP A 7 7.72 -11.37 5.76
C ASP A 7 8.98 -10.95 5.01
N SER A 8 9.35 -11.69 3.97
CA SER A 8 10.49 -11.37 3.10
C SER A 8 10.32 -10.03 2.38
N GLN A 9 9.15 -9.77 1.80
CA GLN A 9 8.86 -8.51 1.10
C GLN A 9 8.80 -7.33 2.07
N PHE A 10 8.25 -7.54 3.26
CA PHE A 10 8.16 -6.52 4.30
C PHE A 10 9.53 -6.16 4.87
N GLU A 11 10.40 -7.15 5.12
CA GLU A 11 11.77 -6.90 5.55
C GLU A 11 12.60 -6.19 4.47
N LEU A 12 12.47 -6.60 3.20
CA LEU A 12 13.12 -5.91 2.08
C LEU A 12 12.67 -4.44 1.98
N PHE A 13 11.39 -4.17 2.17
CA PHE A 13 10.84 -2.81 2.18
C PHE A 13 11.43 -1.98 3.32
N LYS A 14 11.48 -2.53 4.55
CA LYS A 14 12.09 -1.85 5.71
C LYS A 14 13.58 -1.59 5.50
N GLN A 15 14.30 -2.53 4.90
CA GLN A 15 15.73 -2.36 4.61
C GLN A 15 15.95 -1.29 3.53
N MET A 16 15.13 -1.26 2.48
CA MET A 16 15.18 -0.21 1.46
C MET A 16 14.92 1.16 2.08
N ALA A 17 13.82 1.33 2.82
CA ALA A 17 13.46 2.60 3.44
C ALA A 17 14.58 3.16 4.33
N ARG A 18 15.26 2.30 5.10
CA ARG A 18 16.40 2.67 5.95
C ARG A 18 17.64 3.08 5.15
N ARG A 19 17.91 2.42 4.01
CA ARG A 19 19.11 2.67 3.19
C ARG A 19 18.97 3.87 2.26
N SER A 20 17.78 4.14 1.75
CA SER A 20 17.51 5.22 0.79
C SER A 20 17.23 6.57 1.45
N GLY A 21 17.19 6.64 2.80
CA GLY A 21 16.83 7.87 3.51
C GLY A 21 15.36 8.27 3.32
N ILE A 22 14.52 7.33 2.88
CA ILE A 22 13.10 7.56 2.68
C ILE A 22 12.45 7.90 4.02
N SER A 23 11.79 9.04 4.07
CA SER A 23 10.99 9.50 5.19
C SER A 23 9.65 10.03 4.68
N GLY A 24 8.72 10.36 5.57
CA GLY A 24 7.44 10.88 5.13
C GLY A 24 6.34 10.81 6.18
N LEU A 25 5.13 11.15 5.74
CA LEU A 25 3.92 11.09 6.53
C LEU A 25 2.92 10.13 5.88
N ALA A 26 2.28 9.30 6.69
CA ALA A 26 1.16 8.47 6.28
C ALA A 26 -0.12 8.98 6.96
N TYR A 27 -1.13 9.24 6.15
CA TYR A 27 -2.48 9.57 6.62
C TYR A 27 -3.37 8.36 6.36
N ILE A 28 -4.07 7.90 7.40
CA ILE A 28 -4.98 6.76 7.33
C ILE A 28 -6.38 7.27 7.68
N ASP A 29 -7.24 7.33 6.68
CA ASP A 29 -8.64 7.70 6.84
C ASP A 29 -9.49 6.43 6.72
N PHE A 30 -10.37 6.18 7.68
CA PHE A 30 -11.26 5.01 7.63
C PHE A 30 -12.68 5.37 8.05
N LYS A 31 -13.65 4.72 7.40
CA LYS A 31 -15.08 4.81 7.73
C LYS A 31 -15.61 3.37 7.75
N PRO A 32 -15.73 2.73 8.92
CA PRO A 32 -16.10 1.31 9.01
C PRO A 32 -17.49 1.02 8.43
N ALA A 33 -18.45 1.93 8.64
CA ALA A 33 -19.84 1.75 8.26
C ALA A 33 -20.08 1.60 6.75
N ASN A 34 -19.18 2.10 5.91
CA ASN A 34 -19.28 1.98 4.44
C ASN A 34 -18.09 1.21 3.83
N GLY A 35 -17.31 0.49 4.65
CA GLY A 35 -16.20 -0.33 4.19
C GLY A 35 -15.05 0.46 3.55
N PHE A 36 -14.88 1.74 3.94
CA PHE A 36 -13.89 2.62 3.33
C PHE A 36 -12.60 2.69 4.16
N LEU A 37 -11.48 2.49 3.48
CA LEU A 37 -10.13 2.73 3.99
C LEU A 37 -9.33 3.46 2.89
N ARG A 38 -8.72 4.60 3.24
CA ARG A 38 -7.80 5.33 2.37
C ARG A 38 -6.48 5.55 3.10
N ILE A 39 -5.40 5.27 2.39
CA ILE A 39 -4.05 5.57 2.85
C ILE A 39 -3.45 6.59 1.88
N LYS A 40 -2.98 7.73 2.40
CA LYS A 40 -2.25 8.74 1.64
C LYS A 40 -0.83 8.82 2.16
N LEU A 41 0.15 8.61 1.28
CA LEU A 41 1.56 8.74 1.60
C LEU A 41 2.10 10.06 1.05
N ASN A 42 2.81 10.81 1.89
CA ASN A 42 3.64 11.93 1.48
C ASN A 42 5.11 11.53 1.68
N VAL A 43 5.80 11.20 0.60
CA VAL A 43 7.11 10.55 0.63
C VAL A 43 8.19 11.56 0.28
N VAL A 44 9.28 11.54 1.04
CA VAL A 44 10.48 12.34 0.79
C VAL A 44 11.70 11.41 0.69
N PRO A 45 12.46 11.47 -0.42
CA PRO A 45 12.24 12.31 -1.59
C PRO A 45 11.15 11.74 -2.55
N PRO A 46 10.46 12.61 -3.34
CA PRO A 46 9.21 12.26 -4.04
C PRO A 46 9.36 11.21 -5.14
N GLU A 47 10.55 11.01 -5.70
CA GLU A 47 10.85 9.99 -6.69
C GLU A 47 10.57 8.56 -6.20
N TYR A 48 10.59 8.32 -4.89
CA TYR A 48 10.24 7.01 -4.32
C TYR A 48 8.74 6.81 -4.15
N GLN A 49 7.92 7.84 -4.31
CA GLN A 49 6.48 7.77 -4.03
C GLN A 49 5.76 6.71 -4.86
N GLY A 50 6.01 6.65 -6.18
CA GLY A 50 5.37 5.67 -7.05
C GLY A 50 5.71 4.23 -6.66
N MET A 51 6.97 3.96 -6.36
CA MET A 51 7.44 2.65 -5.90
C MET A 51 6.75 2.26 -4.59
N LEU A 52 6.74 3.15 -3.58
CA LEU A 52 6.17 2.82 -2.27
C LEU A 52 4.65 2.64 -2.32
N ILE A 53 3.92 3.47 -3.06
CA ILE A 53 2.47 3.32 -3.24
C ILE A 53 2.16 1.97 -3.89
N SER A 54 2.91 1.59 -4.93
CA SER A 54 2.72 0.32 -5.64
C SER A 54 3.01 -0.88 -4.74
N SER A 55 4.12 -0.86 -3.99
CA SER A 55 4.46 -1.92 -3.03
C SER A 55 3.40 -2.04 -1.92
N LEU A 56 2.93 -0.92 -1.37
CA LEU A 56 1.92 -0.93 -0.33
C LEU A 56 0.56 -1.46 -0.84
N ALA A 57 0.16 -1.09 -2.06
CA ALA A 57 -1.05 -1.63 -2.68
C ALA A 57 -0.97 -3.16 -2.82
N GLN A 58 0.17 -3.70 -3.26
CA GLN A 58 0.39 -5.15 -3.36
C GLN A 58 0.30 -5.85 -2.00
N VAL A 59 0.92 -5.28 -0.96
CA VAL A 59 0.85 -5.78 0.42
C VAL A 59 -0.60 -5.80 0.91
N LEU A 60 -1.38 -4.73 0.68
CA LEU A 60 -2.79 -4.69 1.05
C LEU A 60 -3.62 -5.73 0.30
N GLY A 61 -3.32 -5.97 -0.98
CA GLY A 61 -3.94 -7.03 -1.75
C GLY A 61 -3.64 -8.42 -1.18
N GLN A 62 -2.37 -8.70 -0.86
CA GLN A 62 -1.97 -9.97 -0.23
C GLN A 62 -2.68 -10.19 1.11
N VAL A 63 -2.72 -9.16 1.97
CA VAL A 63 -3.45 -9.22 3.25
C VAL A 63 -4.93 -9.46 3.02
N SER A 64 -5.55 -8.78 2.05
CA SER A 64 -6.97 -8.97 1.73
C SER A 64 -7.27 -10.39 1.24
N GLN A 65 -6.41 -10.96 0.40
CA GLN A 65 -6.51 -12.38 -0.03
C GLN A 65 -6.36 -13.34 1.15
N MET A 66 -5.44 -13.06 2.09
CA MET A 66 -5.29 -13.86 3.32
C MET A 66 -6.54 -13.82 4.20
N LEU A 67 -7.32 -12.74 4.15
CA LEU A 67 -8.63 -12.62 4.79
C LEU A 67 -9.77 -13.27 3.99
N GLY A 68 -9.47 -13.92 2.87
CA GLY A 68 -10.45 -14.59 2.01
C GLY A 68 -11.21 -13.66 1.06
N LEU A 69 -10.75 -12.42 0.87
CA LEU A 69 -11.39 -11.46 -0.03
C LEU A 69 -10.87 -11.61 -1.47
N GLU A 70 -11.76 -11.44 -2.45
CA GLU A 70 -11.36 -11.22 -3.84
C GLU A 70 -10.77 -9.80 -3.97
N VAL A 71 -9.60 -9.69 -4.61
CA VAL A 71 -8.89 -8.41 -4.75
C VAL A 71 -8.98 -7.90 -6.17
N LYS A 72 -9.48 -6.67 -6.33
CA LYS A 72 -9.53 -5.95 -7.59
C LYS A 72 -8.68 -4.69 -7.48
N PHE A 73 -7.58 -4.65 -8.22
CA PHE A 73 -6.73 -3.47 -8.30
C PHE A 73 -7.29 -2.49 -9.33
N HIS A 74 -7.39 -1.22 -8.94
CA HIS A 74 -7.65 -0.11 -9.85
C HIS A 74 -6.54 0.92 -9.64
N GLN A 75 -5.76 1.14 -10.69
CA GLN A 75 -4.75 2.19 -10.73
C GLN A 75 -5.21 3.21 -11.75
N ASP A 76 -5.43 4.43 -11.29
CA ASP A 76 -5.81 5.54 -12.15
C ASP A 76 -4.57 6.41 -12.39
N GLU A 77 -4.31 6.80 -13.63
CA GLU A 77 -3.14 7.62 -13.98
C GLU A 77 -3.28 9.06 -13.47
N ASP A 78 -4.52 9.50 -13.20
CA ASP A 78 -4.87 10.88 -12.81
C ASP A 78 -5.14 11.07 -11.29
N GLY A 79 -4.89 10.05 -10.46
CA GLY A 79 -4.99 10.17 -8.99
C GLY A 79 -6.41 10.29 -8.43
N GLN A 80 -7.45 10.03 -9.24
CA GLN A 80 -8.86 10.03 -8.81
C GLN A 80 -9.30 8.64 -8.36
N VAL A 81 -8.70 8.12 -7.29
CA VAL A 81 -9.11 6.81 -6.76
C VAL A 81 -10.46 6.92 -6.03
N GLY A 82 -11.48 6.28 -6.60
CA GLY A 82 -12.76 6.01 -5.97
C GLY A 82 -13.38 4.77 -6.60
N ALA A 83 -13.62 3.72 -5.80
CA ALA A 83 -14.39 2.57 -6.27
C ALA A 83 -15.78 3.08 -6.70
N LYS A 84 -16.10 3.00 -8.00
CA LYS A 84 -17.50 3.07 -8.40
C LYS A 84 -18.17 1.83 -7.84
N ALA A 85 -19.13 2.08 -6.94
CA ALA A 85 -20.02 1.08 -6.38
C ALA A 85 -20.80 0.35 -7.48
#